data_AF-A0A250FLB9-F1
#
_entry.id   AF-A0A250FLB9-F1
#
_cell.length_a   1.000
_cell.length_b   1.000
_cell.length_c   1.000
_cell.angle_alpha   90.00
_cell.angle_beta   90.00
_cell.angle_gamma   90.00
#
_symmetry.space_group_name_H-M   'P 1'
#
loop_
_entity.id
_entity.type
_entity.pdbx_description
1 polymer ?
#
loop_
_entity_poly.entity_id
_entity_poly.type
_entity_poly.pdbx_seq_one_letter_code
_entity_poly.pdbx_strand_id
1 'polypeptide(L)'
;MGTLEKNKENSEGSLELSNELKRLQRSSNLLKIFKEMSVLGIGSGVKSIKNILFFTIVNLIFFLVGVYLLFSHTFAYKKLFFLLLMIGIGVLFVFIAIRKVFDLLKMEYASYLFNQFQPQIQKVFESIFQKAENTTEKIISKGQLQDTFQRFLPKIPKAFQKPLLFVLSFTPMVGFVADIVATPTLTSPQKQSDVLYEKVQHYMQESVEDERRGYWALWALIINALLQGFLLYMLL
;
A
#
# COMPACT_ATOMS: atom_id res chain seq x y z
N MET A 1 4.25 -49.35 -21.21
CA MET A 1 3.32 -48.63 -20.31
C MET A 1 3.88 -48.74 -18.90
N GLY A 2 4.40 -47.75 -18.20
CA GLY A 2 4.66 -46.33 -18.45
C GLY A 2 5.24 -45.78 -17.14
N THR A 3 6.48 -45.29 -17.15
CA THR A 3 7.14 -44.71 -15.96
C THR A 3 8.30 -43.77 -16.35
N LEU A 4 8.18 -43.02 -17.46
CA LEU A 4 9.26 -42.14 -17.94
C LEU A 4 8.85 -40.69 -18.24
N GLU A 5 7.61 -40.26 -17.99
CA GLU A 5 7.16 -38.91 -18.37
C GLU A 5 6.76 -37.98 -17.22
N LYS A 6 7.11 -38.28 -15.95
CA LYS A 6 6.75 -37.41 -14.81
C LYS A 6 7.92 -36.69 -14.15
N ASN A 7 9.00 -36.44 -14.90
CA ASN A 7 10.22 -35.84 -14.33
C ASN A 7 10.79 -34.65 -15.11
N LYS A 8 9.96 -33.94 -15.90
CA LYS A 8 10.46 -32.81 -16.72
C LYS A 8 9.82 -31.44 -16.49
N GLU A 9 8.95 -31.29 -15.48
CA GLU A 9 8.24 -30.00 -15.25
C GLU A 9 8.56 -29.29 -13.92
N ASN A 10 9.46 -29.81 -13.08
CA ASN A 10 9.76 -29.20 -11.76
C ASN A 10 11.17 -28.61 -11.63
N SER A 11 11.84 -28.30 -12.74
CA SER A 11 13.19 -27.74 -12.73
C SER A 11 13.28 -26.40 -13.48
N GLU A 12 12.31 -25.50 -13.29
CA GLU A 12 12.52 -24.06 -13.44
C GLU A 12 12.52 -23.43 -12.06
N GLY A 13 13.73 -23.17 -11.54
CA GLY A 13 14.07 -22.46 -10.30
C GLY A 13 12.96 -22.22 -9.29
N SER A 14 12.93 -23.01 -8.22
CA SER A 14 12.14 -22.68 -7.03
C SER A 14 12.52 -21.28 -6.56
N LEU A 15 11.65 -20.30 -6.81
CA LEU A 15 11.79 -18.93 -6.32
C LEU A 15 12.11 -18.98 -4.83
N GLU A 16 13.34 -18.65 -4.47
CA GLU A 16 13.79 -18.71 -3.09
C GLU A 16 13.20 -17.53 -2.34
N LEU A 17 12.00 -17.75 -1.79
CA LEU A 17 11.33 -16.79 -0.93
C LEU A 17 12.10 -16.64 0.38
N SER A 18 12.18 -15.41 0.87
CA SER A 18 12.59 -15.13 2.24
C SER A 18 11.72 -15.90 3.24
N ASN A 19 12.29 -16.22 4.40
CA ASN A 19 11.57 -16.99 5.44
C ASN A 19 10.28 -16.29 5.90
N GLU A 20 10.27 -14.96 5.89
CA GLU A 20 9.11 -14.13 6.24
C GLU A 20 7.99 -14.25 5.20
N LEU A 21 8.33 -14.23 3.91
CA LEU A 21 7.35 -14.44 2.84
C LEU A 21 6.80 -15.86 2.83
N LYS A 22 7.61 -16.88 3.17
CA LYS A 22 7.13 -18.26 3.35
C LYS A 22 6.11 -18.35 4.49
N ARG A 23 6.30 -17.61 5.59
CA ARG A 23 5.35 -17.53 6.72
C ARG A 23 4.07 -16.82 6.31
N LEU A 24 4.17 -15.72 5.58
CA LEU A 24 3.02 -14.98 5.03
C LEU A 24 2.19 -15.83 4.07
N GLN A 25 2.84 -16.56 3.15
CA GLN A 25 2.16 -17.44 2.22
C GLN A 25 1.33 -18.53 2.93
N ARG A 26 1.82 -19.04 4.06
CA ARG A 26 1.14 -20.07 4.86
C ARG A 26 0.12 -19.50 5.85
N SER A 27 0.05 -18.19 6.02
CA SER A 27 -0.84 -17.56 6.98
C SER A 27 -2.23 -17.36 6.39
N SER A 28 -3.24 -18.02 6.97
CA SER A 28 -4.65 -17.83 6.61
C SER A 28 -5.37 -16.77 7.45
N ASN A 29 -4.77 -16.32 8.56
CA ASN A 29 -5.41 -15.40 9.51
C ASN A 29 -5.00 -13.93 9.24
N LEU A 30 -5.99 -13.05 9.05
CA LEU A 30 -5.80 -11.62 8.78
C LEU A 30 -4.91 -10.91 9.81
N LEU A 31 -5.07 -11.19 11.10
CA LEU A 31 -4.25 -10.58 12.16
C LEU A 31 -2.79 -11.03 12.08
N LYS A 32 -2.56 -12.29 11.71
CA LYS A 32 -1.22 -12.84 11.54
C LYS A 32 -0.55 -12.29 10.28
N ILE A 33 -1.31 -12.12 9.19
CA ILE A 33 -0.83 -11.46 7.97
C ILE A 33 -0.49 -10.00 8.28
N PHE A 34 -1.33 -9.28 9.02
CA PHE A 34 -1.07 -7.90 9.43
C PHE A 34 0.18 -7.78 10.29
N LYS A 35 0.34 -8.68 11.28
CA LYS A 35 1.53 -8.74 12.12
C LYS A 35 2.79 -8.95 11.29
N GLU A 36 2.79 -9.94 10.39
CA GLU A 36 3.96 -10.26 9.57
C GLU A 36 4.24 -9.15 8.53
N MET A 37 3.21 -8.51 7.94
CA MET A 37 3.40 -7.31 7.11
C MET A 37 3.99 -6.14 7.92
N SER A 38 3.55 -5.96 9.16
CA SER A 38 4.10 -4.94 10.06
C SER A 38 5.53 -5.25 10.51
N VAL A 39 5.91 -6.53 10.59
CA VAL A 39 7.28 -6.98 10.85
C VAL A 39 8.16 -6.76 9.61
N LEU A 40 7.63 -6.93 8.41
CA LEU A 40 8.35 -6.57 7.18
C LEU A 40 8.51 -5.05 7.03
N GLY A 41 7.55 -4.28 7.54
CA GLY A 41 7.56 -2.81 7.60
C GLY A 41 7.93 -2.24 8.98
N ILE A 42 8.82 -2.87 9.75
CA ILE A 42 9.12 -2.56 11.18
C ILE A 42 9.25 -1.05 11.48
N GLY A 43 9.74 -0.26 10.54
CA GLY A 43 9.86 1.18 10.70
C GLY A 43 8.54 1.96 10.72
N SER A 44 7.48 1.49 10.07
CA SER A 44 6.22 2.22 9.89
C SER A 44 5.12 1.74 10.84
N GLY A 45 5.08 0.45 11.17
CA GLY A 45 4.07 -0.13 12.04
C GLY A 45 4.01 0.57 13.41
N VAL A 46 5.17 0.82 14.02
CA VAL A 46 5.27 1.47 15.35
C VAL A 46 4.81 2.94 15.31
N LYS A 47 5.25 3.71 14.30
CA LYS A 47 4.87 5.13 14.16
C LYS A 47 3.40 5.30 13.80
N SER A 48 2.85 4.34 13.05
CA SER A 48 1.47 4.35 12.57
C SER A 48 0.46 3.94 13.65
N ILE A 49 0.81 2.95 14.49
CA ILE A 49 0.01 2.60 15.68
C ILE A 49 -0.08 3.78 16.65
N LYS A 50 1.01 4.56 16.79
CA LYS A 50 1.00 5.78 17.62
C LYS A 50 -0.08 6.76 17.19
N ASN A 51 -0.29 6.96 15.89
CA ASN A 51 -1.31 7.87 15.38
C ASN A 51 -2.72 7.38 15.72
N ILE A 52 -3.01 6.08 15.54
CA ILE A 52 -4.31 5.50 15.94
C ILE A 52 -4.55 5.73 17.44
N LEU A 53 -3.56 5.40 18.27
CA LEU A 53 -3.68 5.57 19.72
C LEU A 53 -3.91 7.05 20.10
N PHE A 54 -3.23 7.97 19.42
CA PHE A 54 -3.38 9.40 19.63
C PHE A 54 -4.79 9.89 19.27
N PHE A 55 -5.34 9.49 18.12
CA PHE A 55 -6.74 9.80 17.78
C PHE A 55 -7.72 9.24 18.79
N THR A 56 -7.51 8.01 19.26
CA THR A 56 -8.38 7.40 20.28
C THR A 56 -8.36 8.18 21.59
N ILE A 57 -7.17 8.57 22.07
CA ILE A 57 -7.02 9.33 23.33
C ILE A 57 -7.67 10.71 23.20
N VAL A 58 -7.41 11.44 22.12
CA VAL A 58 -8.00 12.77 21.88
C VAL A 58 -9.52 12.69 21.85
N ASN A 59 -10.09 11.73 21.12
CA ASN A 59 -11.54 11.54 21.05
C ASN A 59 -12.14 11.11 22.41
N LEU A 60 -11.41 10.31 23.19
CA LEU A 60 -11.83 9.94 24.54
C LEU A 60 -11.91 11.16 25.47
N ILE A 61 -10.93 12.07 25.39
CA ILE A 61 -10.94 13.32 26.16
C ILE A 61 -12.17 14.17 25.79
N PHE A 62 -12.42 14.37 24.49
CA PHE A 62 -13.61 15.10 24.01
C PHE A 62 -14.91 14.46 24.51
N PHE A 63 -15.00 13.12 24.47
CA PHE A 63 -16.15 12.39 24.97
C PHE A 63 -16.38 12.62 26.47
N LEU A 64 -15.33 12.53 27.30
CA LEU A 64 -15.44 12.76 28.75
C LEU A 64 -15.89 14.19 29.07
N VAL A 65 -15.36 15.19 28.35
CA VAL A 65 -15.79 16.59 28.49
C VAL A 65 -17.25 16.75 28.07
N GLY A 66 -17.66 16.13 26.96
CA GLY A 66 -19.05 16.15 26.49
C GLY A 66 -20.02 15.52 27.49
N VAL A 67 -19.65 14.41 28.13
CA VAL A 67 -20.43 13.78 29.20
C VAL A 67 -20.54 14.71 30.41
N TYR A 68 -19.44 15.35 30.82
CA TYR A 68 -19.47 16.31 31.93
C TYR A 68 -20.44 17.47 31.64
N LEU A 69 -20.38 18.07 30.45
CA LEU A 69 -21.28 19.16 30.05
C LEU A 69 -22.75 18.72 29.96
N LEU A 70 -23.02 17.45 29.60
CA LEU A 70 -24.36 16.90 29.58
C LEU A 70 -25.05 16.97 30.96
N PHE A 71 -24.28 16.74 32.04
CA PHE A 71 -24.79 16.70 33.41
C PHE A 71 -24.59 18.00 34.20
N SER A 72 -23.78 18.93 33.70
CA SER A 72 -23.49 20.21 34.38
C SER A 72 -24.64 21.23 34.30
N HIS A 73 -25.57 21.04 33.37
CA HIS A 73 -26.75 21.90 33.15
C HIS A 73 -28.02 21.06 33.05
N THR A 74 -29.18 21.72 32.95
CA THR A 74 -30.47 21.03 32.79
C THR A 74 -30.44 20.12 31.56
N PHE A 75 -30.74 18.83 31.80
CA PHE A 75 -30.70 17.81 30.76
C PHE A 75 -31.72 18.11 29.65
N ALA A 76 -31.29 17.96 28.40
CA ALA A 76 -32.15 18.10 27.22
C ALA A 76 -31.81 17.04 26.17
N TYR A 77 -32.84 16.45 25.53
CA TYR A 77 -32.67 15.42 24.48
C TYR A 77 -31.79 15.91 23.30
N LYS A 78 -31.82 17.21 23.00
CA LYS A 78 -30.94 17.81 21.98
C LYS A 78 -29.46 17.67 22.32
N LYS A 79 -29.09 17.77 23.61
CA LYS A 79 -27.71 17.57 24.07
C LYS A 79 -27.27 16.11 23.92
N LEU A 80 -28.17 15.15 24.20
CA LEU A 80 -27.91 13.73 23.97
C LEU A 80 -27.61 13.44 22.49
N PHE A 81 -28.32 14.08 21.56
CA PHE A 81 -28.05 13.95 20.12
C PHE A 81 -26.66 14.47 19.73
N PHE A 82 -26.23 15.62 20.25
CA PHE A 82 -24.88 16.13 19.99
C PHE A 82 -23.78 15.23 20.57
N LEU A 83 -24.01 14.62 21.74
CA LEU A 83 -23.09 13.64 22.31
C LEU A 83 -22.96 12.38 21.41
N LEU A 84 -24.08 11.89 20.86
CA LEU A 84 -24.06 10.78 19.90
C LEU A 84 -23.28 11.14 18.62
N LEU A 85 -23.44 12.37 18.12
CA LEU A 85 -22.65 12.86 16.99
C LEU A 85 -21.15 12.93 17.33
N MET A 86 -20.77 13.35 18.53
CA MET A 86 -19.37 13.36 18.96
C MET A 86 -18.75 11.96 18.92
N ILE A 87 -19.48 10.95 19.41
CA ILE A 87 -19.04 9.55 19.33
C ILE A 87 -18.90 9.13 17.87
N GLY A 88 -19.89 9.42 17.02
CA GLY A 88 -19.86 9.08 15.60
C GLY A 88 -18.66 9.67 14.87
N ILE A 89 -18.38 10.96 15.08
CA ILE A 89 -17.21 11.64 14.52
C ILE A 89 -15.92 11.03 15.07
N GLY A 90 -15.85 10.76 16.38
CA GLY A 90 -14.66 10.17 16.99
C GLY A 90 -14.33 8.79 16.42
N VAL A 91 -15.34 7.93 16.27
CA VAL A 91 -15.20 6.61 15.63
C VAL A 91 -14.76 6.76 14.17
N LEU A 92 -15.33 7.71 13.43
CA LEU A 92 -14.94 7.98 12.04
C LEU A 92 -13.45 8.35 11.92
N PHE A 93 -12.93 9.25 12.76
CA PHE A 93 -11.52 9.64 12.72
C PHE A 93 -10.58 8.50 13.12
N VAL A 94 -10.95 7.68 14.10
CA VAL A 94 -10.19 6.47 14.45
C VAL A 94 -10.18 5.48 13.27
N PHE A 95 -11.32 5.30 12.58
CA PHE A 95 -11.41 4.45 11.39
C PHE A 95 -10.55 4.97 10.23
N ILE A 96 -10.55 6.28 9.98
CA ILE A 96 -9.68 6.91 8.98
C ILE A 96 -8.21 6.64 9.33
N ALA A 97 -7.83 6.80 10.60
CA ALA A 97 -6.47 6.53 11.04
C ALA A 97 -6.08 5.06 10.80
N ILE A 98 -6.94 4.11 11.16
CA ILE A 98 -6.73 2.68 10.90
C ILE A 98 -6.53 2.44 9.40
N ARG A 99 -7.43 2.95 8.56
CA ARG A 99 -7.35 2.78 7.10
C ARG A 99 -6.03 3.31 6.54
N LYS A 100 -5.58 4.47 7.00
CA LYS A 100 -4.30 5.06 6.58
C LYS A 100 -3.09 4.19 6.95
N VAL A 101 -3.11 3.55 8.13
CA VAL A 101 -2.08 2.58 8.51
C VAL A 101 -2.07 1.37 7.58
N PHE A 102 -3.25 0.85 7.22
CA PHE A 102 -3.35 -0.27 6.28
C PHE A 102 -2.85 0.09 4.88
N ASP A 103 -3.15 1.29 4.39
CA ASP A 103 -2.69 1.76 3.09
C ASP A 103 -1.16 1.87 3.05
N LEU A 104 -0.53 2.42 4.09
CA LEU A 104 0.93 2.49 4.22
C LEU A 104 1.56 1.09 4.24
N LEU A 105 1.04 0.18 5.07
CA LEU A 105 1.55 -1.19 5.16
C LEU A 105 1.43 -1.92 3.82
N LYS A 106 0.35 -1.69 3.08
CA LYS A 106 0.16 -2.25 1.74
C LYS A 106 1.23 -1.74 0.76
N MET A 107 1.56 -0.45 0.81
CA MET A 107 2.60 0.15 -0.04
C MET A 107 3.99 -0.40 0.29
N GLU A 108 4.36 -0.44 1.58
CA GLU A 108 5.64 -1.00 2.02
C GLU A 108 5.78 -2.46 1.68
N TYR A 109 4.71 -3.23 1.91
CA TYR A 109 4.69 -4.64 1.56
C TYR A 109 4.83 -4.86 0.05
N ALA A 110 4.16 -4.05 -0.77
CA ALA A 110 4.30 -4.10 -2.22
C ALA A 110 5.74 -3.74 -2.65
N SER A 111 6.36 -2.74 -2.01
CA SER A 111 7.75 -2.34 -2.30
C SER A 111 8.73 -3.46 -1.93
N TYR A 112 8.55 -4.09 -0.77
CA TYR A 112 9.36 -5.23 -0.36
C TYR A 112 9.24 -6.40 -1.33
N LEU A 113 8.02 -6.75 -1.75
CA LEU A 113 7.81 -7.81 -2.75
C LEU A 113 8.42 -7.45 -4.10
N PHE A 114 8.30 -6.20 -4.53
CA PHE A 114 8.91 -5.72 -5.78
C PHE A 114 10.42 -5.94 -5.75
N ASN A 115 11.08 -5.62 -4.63
CA ASN A 115 12.50 -5.86 -4.46
C ASN A 115 12.86 -7.36 -4.43
N GLN A 116 12.06 -8.18 -3.74
CA GLN A 116 12.31 -9.62 -3.67
C GLN A 116 12.24 -10.29 -5.06
N PHE A 117 11.33 -9.83 -5.92
CA PHE A 117 11.15 -10.37 -7.27
C PHE A 117 11.91 -9.57 -8.35
N GLN A 118 12.90 -8.75 -7.96
CA GLN A 118 13.71 -7.94 -8.87
C GLN A 118 14.17 -8.70 -10.13
N PRO A 119 14.88 -9.85 -10.04
CA PRO A 119 15.44 -10.49 -11.23
C PRO A 119 14.34 -11.00 -12.18
N GLN A 120 13.15 -11.30 -11.67
CA GLN A 120 12.03 -11.69 -12.52
C GLN A 120 11.31 -10.47 -13.11
N ILE A 121 11.16 -9.40 -12.35
CA ILE A 121 10.54 -8.15 -12.80
C ILE A 121 11.38 -7.49 -13.89
N GLN A 122 12.71 -7.46 -13.74
CA GLN A 122 13.64 -6.97 -14.77
C GLN A 122 13.47 -7.74 -16.08
N LYS A 123 13.37 -9.09 -16.05
CA LYS A 123 13.09 -9.88 -17.27
C LYS A 123 11.77 -9.52 -17.94
N VAL A 124 10.75 -9.18 -17.16
CA VAL A 124 9.45 -8.72 -17.69
C VAL A 124 9.59 -7.35 -18.33
N PHE A 125 10.31 -6.43 -17.68
CA PHE A 125 10.58 -5.09 -18.21
C PHE A 125 11.44 -5.15 -19.48
N GLU A 126 12.45 -6.02 -19.52
CA GLU A 126 13.25 -6.28 -20.72
C GLU A 126 12.36 -6.78 -21.86
N SER A 127 11.44 -7.70 -21.58
CA SER A 127 10.48 -8.20 -22.58
C SER A 127 9.53 -7.11 -23.10
N ILE A 128 9.20 -6.11 -22.26
CA ILE A 128 8.40 -4.95 -22.64
C ILE A 128 9.21 -4.09 -23.64
N PHE A 129 10.46 -3.79 -23.33
CA PHE A 129 11.32 -2.97 -24.20
C PHE A 129 11.68 -3.67 -25.51
N GLN A 130 11.92 -4.99 -25.50
CA GLN A 130 12.11 -5.77 -26.72
C GLN A 130 10.88 -5.70 -27.65
N LYS A 131 9.66 -5.71 -27.09
CA LYS A 131 8.44 -5.52 -27.90
C LYS A 131 8.29 -4.09 -28.41
N ALA A 132 8.74 -3.11 -27.62
CA ALA A 132 8.73 -1.69 -27.99
C ALA A 132 9.64 -1.40 -29.19
N GLU A 133 10.85 -1.96 -29.20
CA GLU A 133 11.81 -1.82 -30.31
C GLU A 133 11.28 -2.39 -31.63
N ASN A 134 10.50 -3.48 -31.54
CA ASN A 134 9.90 -4.14 -32.69
C ASN A 134 8.60 -3.49 -33.18
N THR A 135 8.07 -2.50 -32.44
CA THR A 135 6.83 -1.80 -32.80
C THR A 135 7.17 -0.45 -33.43
N THR A 136 6.69 -0.22 -34.65
CA THR A 136 7.04 0.92 -35.51
C THR A 136 6.75 2.29 -34.88
N GLU A 137 5.81 2.36 -33.94
CA GLU A 137 5.44 3.60 -33.25
C GLU A 137 6.21 3.84 -31.94
N LYS A 138 6.98 2.87 -31.41
CA LYS A 138 7.68 2.95 -30.10
C LYS A 138 6.78 3.32 -28.90
N ILE A 139 5.46 3.39 -29.09
CA ILE A 139 4.47 3.71 -28.05
C ILE A 139 3.95 2.40 -27.48
N ILE A 140 4.15 2.19 -26.17
CA ILE A 140 3.59 1.04 -25.46
C ILE A 140 2.30 1.47 -24.76
N SER A 141 1.19 0.80 -25.09
CA SER A 141 -0.09 1.08 -24.43
C SER A 141 -0.15 0.46 -23.03
N LYS A 142 -1.03 1.02 -22.17
CA LYS A 142 -1.32 0.46 -20.84
C LYS A 142 -1.74 -1.01 -20.90
N GLY A 143 -2.50 -1.40 -21.93
CA GLY A 143 -2.94 -2.77 -22.15
C GLY A 143 -1.77 -3.72 -22.43
N GLN A 144 -0.81 -3.32 -23.27
CA GLN A 144 0.36 -4.14 -23.60
C GLN A 144 1.31 -4.37 -22.41
N LEU A 145 1.46 -3.35 -21.56
CA LEU A 145 2.20 -3.46 -20.29
C LEU A 145 1.50 -4.46 -19.35
N GLN A 146 0.19 -4.30 -19.18
CA GLN A 146 -0.61 -5.16 -18.32
C GLN A 146 -0.60 -6.61 -18.81
N ASP A 147 -0.75 -6.86 -20.10
CA ASP A 147 -0.72 -8.20 -20.68
C ASP A 147 0.63 -8.88 -20.48
N THR A 148 1.73 -8.14 -20.67
CA THR A 148 3.08 -8.69 -20.50
C THR A 148 3.35 -9.03 -19.04
N PHE A 149 2.86 -8.22 -18.10
CA PHE A 149 2.97 -8.52 -16.67
C PHE A 149 2.01 -9.61 -16.20
N GLN A 150 0.80 -9.68 -16.76
CA GLN A 150 -0.15 -10.75 -16.44
C GLN A 150 0.35 -12.13 -16.87
N ARG A 151 1.14 -12.22 -17.94
CA ARG A 151 1.83 -13.47 -18.31
C ARG A 151 2.92 -13.88 -17.30
N PHE A 152 3.44 -12.93 -16.52
CA PHE A 152 4.42 -13.19 -15.47
C PHE A 152 3.78 -13.62 -14.14
N LEU A 153 2.60 -13.08 -13.79
CA LEU A 153 1.93 -13.36 -12.52
C LEU A 153 1.79 -14.85 -12.16
N PRO A 154 1.48 -15.78 -13.09
CA PRO A 154 1.40 -17.21 -12.77
C PRO A 154 2.68 -17.81 -12.20
N LYS A 155 3.85 -17.23 -12.51
CA LYS A 155 5.15 -17.65 -11.96
C LYS A 155 5.36 -17.24 -10.50
N ILE A 156 4.54 -16.32 -10.00
CA ILE A 156 4.57 -15.84 -8.63
C ILE A 156 3.46 -16.53 -7.82
N PRO A 157 3.73 -16.94 -6.57
CA PRO A 157 2.68 -17.48 -5.70
C PRO A 157 1.46 -16.56 -5.62
N LYS A 158 0.25 -17.15 -5.69
CA LYS A 158 -1.04 -16.42 -5.72
C LYS A 158 -1.19 -15.35 -4.64
N ALA A 159 -0.60 -15.58 -3.46
CA ALA A 159 -0.61 -14.63 -2.35
C ALA A 159 0.04 -13.26 -2.68
N PHE A 160 1.01 -13.23 -3.60
CA PHE A 160 1.81 -12.02 -3.91
C PHE A 160 1.44 -11.35 -5.24
N GLN A 161 0.58 -11.99 -6.04
CA GLN A 161 0.18 -11.46 -7.34
C GLN A 161 -0.55 -10.11 -7.23
N LYS A 162 -1.47 -9.98 -6.26
CA LYS A 162 -2.23 -8.73 -6.05
C LYS A 162 -1.34 -7.55 -5.62
N PRO A 163 -0.44 -7.70 -4.63
CA PRO A 163 0.51 -6.64 -4.29
C PRO A 163 1.40 -6.20 -5.47
N LEU A 164 1.85 -7.13 -6.31
CA LEU A 164 2.69 -6.79 -7.46
C LEU A 164 1.89 -6.11 -8.58
N LEU A 165 0.65 -6.54 -8.81
CA LEU A 165 -0.29 -5.81 -9.68
C LEU A 165 -0.56 -4.39 -9.17
N PHE A 166 -0.64 -4.23 -7.84
CA PHE A 166 -0.82 -2.92 -7.24
C PHE A 166 0.33 -1.98 -7.62
N VAL A 167 1.59 -2.45 -7.62
CA VAL A 167 2.74 -1.64 -8.05
C VAL A 167 2.53 -1.04 -9.44
N LEU A 168 2.17 -1.87 -10.43
CA LEU A 168 1.94 -1.39 -11.80
C LEU A 168 0.79 -0.39 -11.92
N SER A 169 -0.26 -0.57 -11.11
CA SER A 169 -1.41 0.35 -11.11
C SER A 169 -1.13 1.65 -10.38
N PHE A 170 -0.22 1.60 -9.40
CA PHE A 170 0.14 2.70 -8.53
C PHE A 170 1.18 3.62 -9.17
N THR A 171 2.10 3.05 -9.95
CA THR A 171 3.14 3.83 -10.64
C THR A 171 2.69 4.26 -12.05
N PRO A 172 3.17 5.41 -12.54
CA PRO A 172 2.87 5.88 -13.90
C PRO A 172 3.70 5.13 -14.96
N MET A 173 3.53 3.81 -15.05
CA MET A 173 4.35 2.92 -15.89
C MET A 173 4.44 3.33 -17.36
N VAL A 174 3.33 3.73 -17.96
CA VAL A 174 3.30 4.16 -19.38
C VAL A 174 4.21 5.38 -19.58
N GLY A 175 4.15 6.36 -18.67
CA GLY A 175 5.01 7.55 -18.72
C GLY A 175 6.48 7.19 -18.53
N PHE A 176 6.78 6.34 -17.54
CA PHE A 176 8.16 5.90 -17.31
C PHE A 176 8.77 5.18 -18.50
N VAL A 177 8.01 4.29 -19.13
CA VAL A 177 8.45 3.57 -20.33
C VAL A 177 8.64 4.51 -21.51
N ALA A 178 7.71 5.44 -21.74
CA ALA A 178 7.82 6.42 -22.81
C ALA A 178 9.08 7.30 -22.65
N ASP A 179 9.34 7.79 -21.44
CA ASP A 179 10.54 8.58 -21.13
C ASP A 179 11.84 7.81 -21.43
N ILE A 180 11.86 6.52 -21.07
CA ILE A 180 13.04 5.66 -21.24
C ILE A 180 13.27 5.33 -22.71
N VAL A 181 12.22 5.00 -23.46
CA VAL A 181 12.33 4.74 -24.92
C VAL A 181 12.76 6.00 -25.69
N ALA A 182 12.39 7.18 -25.21
CA ALA A 182 12.82 8.46 -25.78
C ALA A 182 14.27 8.83 -25.43
N THR A 183 14.92 8.11 -24.49
CA THR A 183 16.27 8.43 -24.01
C THR A 183 17.33 7.79 -24.93
N PRO A 184 18.08 8.58 -25.72
CA PRO A 184 18.98 8.07 -26.75
C PRO A 184 20.23 7.35 -26.21
N THR A 185 20.55 7.52 -24.93
CA THR A 185 21.71 6.89 -24.27
C THR A 185 21.43 5.45 -23.82
N LEU A 186 20.17 5.02 -23.80
CA LEU A 186 19.76 3.67 -23.39
C LEU A 186 19.48 2.81 -24.62
N THR A 187 20.53 2.21 -25.16
CA THR A 187 20.49 1.47 -26.44
C THR A 187 20.22 -0.03 -26.31
N SER A 188 20.06 -0.56 -25.10
CA SER A 188 19.73 -1.98 -24.90
C SER A 188 18.51 -2.17 -24.00
N PRO A 189 17.63 -3.14 -24.31
CA PRO A 189 16.47 -3.48 -23.49
C PRO A 189 16.81 -3.82 -22.03
N GLN A 190 18.01 -4.37 -21.78
CA GLN A 190 18.50 -4.65 -20.42
C GLN A 190 18.75 -3.37 -19.62
N LYS A 191 19.49 -2.41 -20.19
CA LYS A 191 19.73 -1.12 -19.51
C LYS A 191 18.43 -0.35 -19.31
N GLN A 192 17.52 -0.41 -20.29
CA GLN A 192 16.18 0.20 -20.17
C GLN A 192 15.34 -0.46 -19.07
N SER A 193 15.41 -1.79 -18.95
CA SER A 193 14.80 -2.56 -17.86
C SER A 193 15.30 -2.12 -16.49
N ASP A 194 16.62 -1.99 -16.34
CA ASP A 194 17.25 -1.61 -15.07
C ASP A 194 16.84 -0.20 -14.66
N VAL A 195 16.87 0.76 -15.59
CA VAL A 195 16.41 2.13 -15.34
C VAL A 195 14.91 2.18 -15.01
N LEU A 196 14.08 1.37 -15.68
CA LEU A 196 12.65 1.31 -15.36
C LEU A 196 12.42 0.73 -13.96
N TYR A 197 13.17 -0.31 -13.60
CA TYR A 197 13.12 -0.90 -12.27
C TYR A 197 13.50 0.12 -11.19
N GLU A 198 14.61 0.84 -11.37
CA GLU A 198 15.05 1.90 -10.46
C GLU A 198 14.03 3.03 -10.35
N LYS A 199 13.44 3.49 -11.46
CA LYS A 199 12.44 4.56 -11.47
C LYS A 199 11.16 4.16 -10.73
N VAL A 200 10.71 2.91 -10.90
CA VAL A 200 9.58 2.35 -10.16
C VAL A 200 9.91 2.21 -8.68
N GLN A 201 11.09 1.68 -8.35
CA GLN A 201 11.54 1.52 -6.98
C GLN A 201 11.62 2.87 -6.25
N HIS A 202 12.23 3.88 -6.89
CA HIS A 202 12.34 5.23 -6.34
C HIS A 202 10.96 5.83 -6.08
N TYR A 203 10.04 5.75 -7.06
CA TYR A 203 8.69 6.26 -6.90
C TYR A 203 7.93 5.60 -5.74
N MET A 204 8.10 4.28 -5.56
CA MET A 204 7.51 3.56 -4.43
C MET A 204 8.12 3.99 -3.09
N GLN A 205 9.44 4.14 -3.03
CA GLN A 205 10.14 4.57 -1.82
C GLN A 205 9.70 5.99 -1.42
N GLU A 206 9.69 6.92 -2.37
CA GLU A 206 9.25 8.30 -2.15
C GLU A 206 7.79 8.35 -1.68
N SER A 207 6.90 7.58 -2.33
CA SER A 207 5.49 7.48 -1.91
C SER A 207 5.32 6.94 -0.49
N VAL A 208 6.10 5.91 -0.13
CA VAL A 208 6.12 5.34 1.23
C VAL A 208 6.62 6.39 2.23
N GLU A 209 7.70 7.10 1.90
CA GLU A 209 8.26 8.13 2.76
C GLU A 209 7.27 9.29 2.98
N ASP A 210 6.59 9.74 1.94
CA ASP A 210 5.59 10.79 2.05
C ASP A 210 4.39 10.38 2.91
N GLU A 211 3.87 9.16 2.73
CA GLU A 211 2.80 8.66 3.59
C GLU A 211 3.30 8.49 5.05
N ARG A 212 4.58 8.12 5.25
CA ARG A 212 5.22 7.99 6.56
C ARG A 212 5.56 9.31 7.25
N ARG A 213 5.74 10.41 6.50
CA ARG A 213 5.85 11.77 7.04
C ARG A 213 4.56 12.14 7.77
N GLY A 214 3.42 11.61 7.33
CA GLY A 214 2.18 11.63 8.11
C GLY A 214 1.54 13.01 8.20
N TYR A 215 1.76 13.88 7.22
CA TYR A 215 1.10 15.20 7.14
C TYR A 215 -0.43 15.08 7.21
N TRP A 216 -1.00 13.99 6.69
CA TRP A 216 -2.43 13.70 6.80
C TRP A 216 -2.90 13.66 8.26
N ALA A 217 -2.09 13.15 9.19
CA ALA A 217 -2.49 12.98 10.58
C ALA A 217 -2.65 14.35 11.27
N LEU A 218 -1.76 15.29 10.97
CA LEU A 218 -1.85 16.66 11.49
C LEU A 218 -3.12 17.36 10.99
N TRP A 219 -3.41 17.28 9.70
CA TRP A 219 -4.64 17.86 9.12
C TRP A 219 -5.90 17.20 9.68
N ALA A 220 -5.93 15.87 9.77
CA ALA A 220 -7.05 15.14 10.34
C ALA A 220 -7.26 15.50 11.82
N LEU A 221 -6.20 15.75 12.58
CA LEU A 221 -6.31 16.21 13.97
C LEU A 221 -6.93 17.60 14.07
N ILE A 222 -6.48 18.55 13.24
CA ILE A 222 -7.04 19.90 13.23
C ILE A 222 -8.54 19.84 12.91
N ILE A 223 -8.93 19.11 11.87
CA ILE A 223 -10.33 18.97 11.48
C ILE A 223 -11.13 18.28 12.59
N ASN A 224 -10.60 17.21 13.20
CA ASN A 224 -11.27 16.53 14.31
C ASN A 224 -11.46 17.47 15.51
N ALA A 225 -10.43 18.23 15.89
CA ALA A 225 -10.50 19.17 17.00
C ALA A 225 -11.52 20.29 16.76
N LEU A 226 -11.59 20.82 15.53
CA LEU A 226 -12.57 21.83 15.16
C LEU A 226 -14.00 21.29 15.22
N LEU A 227 -14.24 20.10 14.68
CA LEU A 227 -15.56 19.45 14.70
C LEU A 227 -16.00 19.12 16.12
N GLN A 228 -15.13 18.51 16.92
CA GLN A 228 -15.43 18.16 18.31
C GLN A 228 -15.59 19.41 19.18
N GLY A 229 -14.78 20.45 18.97
CA GLY A 229 -14.92 21.74 19.65
C GLY A 229 -16.24 22.44 19.33
N PHE A 230 -16.67 22.41 18.07
CA PHE A 230 -17.99 22.91 17.68
C PHE A 230 -19.12 22.13 18.36
N LEU A 231 -19.03 20.79 18.41
CA LEU A 231 -20.04 19.98 19.10
C LEU A 231 -20.07 20.23 20.61
N LEU A 232 -18.90 20.44 21.26
CA LEU A 232 -18.84 20.84 22.66
C LEU A 232 -19.49 22.20 22.90
N TYR A 233 -19.29 23.17 22.00
CA TYR A 233 -19.97 24.46 22.08
C TYR A 233 -21.49 24.31 22.04
N MET A 234 -22.02 23.39 21.23
CA MET A 234 -23.45 23.11 21.15
C MET A 234 -24.00 22.36 22.39
N LEU A 235 -23.14 21.88 23.28
CA LEU A 235 -23.50 21.20 24.53
C LEU A 235 -23.54 22.12 25.76
N LEU A 236 -22.87 23.28 25.70
CA LEU A 236 -23.03 24.37 26.68
C LEU A 236 -24.49 24.85 26.67
#